data_AF-A0A1F9EGV3-F1
#
_entry.id   AF-A0A1F9EGV3-F1
#
_cell.length_a   1.000
_cell.length_b   1.000
_cell.length_c   1.000
_cell.angle_alpha   90.00
_cell.angle_beta   90.00
_cell.angle_gamma   90.00
#
_symmetry.space_group_name_H-M   'P 1'
#
loop_
_entity.id
_entity.type
_entity.pdbx_description
1 polymer ?
#
loop_
_entity_poly.entity_id
_entity_poly.type
_entity_poly.pdbx_seq_one_letter_code
_entity_poly.pdbx_strand_id
1 'polypeptide(L)'
;MKKILLYLSMGLVILYCLFPFFWTILTALKPSDEVFSVPVTYLPEKFSLENVENVFSKRPFGRYILNSFIVAGGATVLTLWIASLIAFRLRSLDLEKAGRIQRWFLIGAIVPPALLAIPFFVVLAKLMLV
;
A
#
# COMPACT_ATOMS: atom_id res chain seq x y z
N MET A 1 27.72 -7.82 25.75
CA MET A 1 27.96 -6.65 24.85
C MET A 1 27.33 -6.83 23.47
N LYS A 2 27.63 -7.89 22.68
CA LYS A 2 27.03 -8.09 21.34
C LYS A 2 25.50 -8.13 21.32
N LYS A 3 24.85 -8.78 22.31
CA LYS A 3 23.38 -8.82 22.43
C LYS A 3 22.78 -7.44 22.73
N ILE A 4 23.43 -6.63 23.56
CA ILE A 4 22.99 -5.27 23.89
C ILE A 4 23.05 -4.39 22.63
N LEU A 5 24.16 -4.47 21.89
CA LEU A 5 24.31 -3.73 20.63
C LEU A 5 23.25 -4.15 19.59
N LEU A 6 22.94 -5.45 19.50
CA LEU A 6 21.88 -5.98 18.64
C LEU A 6 20.49 -5.45 19.04
N TYR A 7 20.13 -5.49 20.32
CA TYR A 7 18.83 -4.98 20.75
C TYR A 7 18.71 -3.46 20.55
N LEU A 8 19.80 -2.72 20.75
CA LEU A 8 19.83 -1.28 20.55
C LEU A 8 19.67 -0.92 19.06
N SER A 9 20.35 -1.64 18.16
CA SER A 9 20.18 -1.44 16.72
C SER A 9 18.78 -1.83 16.23
N MET A 10 18.22 -2.92 16.73
CA MET A 10 16.82 -3.30 16.45
C MET A 10 15.84 -2.22 16.93
N GLY A 11 16.04 -1.68 18.14
CA GLY A 11 15.22 -0.62 18.69
C GLY A 11 15.26 0.65 17.83
N LEU A 12 16.44 1.05 17.35
CA LEU A 12 16.59 2.19 16.45
C LEU A 12 15.89 1.97 15.11
N VAL A 13 16.00 0.77 14.52
CA VAL A 13 15.30 0.43 13.26
C VAL A 13 13.79 0.49 13.45
N ILE A 14 13.27 -0.08 14.54
CA ILE A 14 11.84 -0.05 14.86
C ILE A 14 11.37 1.40 15.02
N LEU A 15 12.09 2.22 15.79
CA LEU A 15 11.74 3.63 15.99
C LEU A 15 11.71 4.37 14.65
N TYR A 16 12.72 4.18 13.81
CA TYR A 16 12.81 4.81 12.50
C TYR A 16 11.64 4.40 11.57
N CYS A 17 11.32 3.11 11.51
CA CYS A 17 10.23 2.59 10.70
C CYS A 17 8.85 3.02 11.20
N LEU A 18 8.65 3.11 12.52
CA LEU A 18 7.36 3.45 13.11
C LEU A 18 7.13 4.96 13.26
N PHE A 19 8.18 5.77 13.28
CA PHE A 19 8.10 7.22 13.41
C PHE A 19 7.10 7.88 12.44
N PRO A 20 7.12 7.64 11.11
CA PRO A 20 6.16 8.28 10.19
C PRO A 20 4.71 7.89 10.47
N PHE A 21 4.45 6.65 10.91
CA PHE A 21 3.11 6.21 11.30
C PHE A 21 2.64 6.90 12.57
N PHE A 22 3.52 7.02 13.57
CA PHE A 22 3.23 7.75 14.80
C PHE A 22 2.91 9.22 14.50
N TRP A 23 3.70 9.86 13.63
CA TRP A 23 3.47 11.25 13.23
C TRP A 23 2.18 11.43 12.43
N THR A 24 1.80 10.47 11.60
CA THR A 24 0.51 10.47 10.89
C THR A 24 -0.66 10.41 11.87
N ILE A 25 -0.57 9.59 12.92
CA ILE A 25 -1.60 9.52 13.97
C ILE A 25 -1.69 10.85 14.72
N LEU A 26 -0.56 11.41 15.15
CA LEU A 26 -0.55 12.72 15.81
C LEU A 26 -1.15 13.82 14.94
N THR A 27 -0.87 13.80 13.63
CA THR A 27 -1.40 14.78 12.68
C THR A 27 -2.91 14.60 12.48
N ALA A 28 -3.41 13.36 12.48
CA ALA A 28 -4.85 13.10 12.45
C ALA A 28 -5.58 13.61 13.70
N LEU A 29 -4.87 13.73 14.83
CA LEU A 29 -5.39 14.22 16.12
C LEU A 29 -5.22 15.73 16.34
N LYS A 30 -4.72 16.48 15.35
CA LYS A 30 -4.60 17.94 15.42
C LYS A 30 -5.84 18.64 14.87
N PRO A 31 -6.20 19.82 15.39
CA PRO A 31 -7.11 20.74 14.71
C PRO A 31 -6.62 21.06 13.29
N SER A 32 -7.54 21.28 12.34
CA SER A 32 -7.20 21.53 10.92
C SER A 32 -6.30 22.77 10.73
N ASP A 33 -6.45 23.80 11.57
CA ASP A 33 -5.64 25.01 11.60
C ASP A 33 -4.20 24.76 12.07
N GLU A 34 -4.00 23.80 12.98
CA GLU A 34 -2.67 23.42 13.48
C GLU A 34 -1.90 22.54 12.47
N VAL A 35 -2.60 21.72 11.66
CA VAL A 35 -1.94 20.85 10.66
C VAL A 35 -1.17 21.66 9.61
N PHE A 36 -1.67 22.84 9.24
CA PHE A 36 -1.07 23.71 8.22
C PHE A 36 -0.34 24.93 8.81
N SER A 37 -0.13 24.98 10.13
CA SER A 37 0.55 26.09 10.77
C SER A 37 2.04 26.15 10.41
N VAL A 38 2.60 27.37 10.39
CA VAL A 38 4.04 27.61 10.25
C VAL A 38 4.50 28.37 11.50
N PRO A 39 5.43 27.83 12.31
CA PRO A 39 6.16 26.57 12.13
C PRO A 39 5.30 25.32 12.32
N VAL A 40 5.76 24.20 11.75
CA VAL A 40 5.09 22.89 11.90
C VAL A 40 5.25 22.42 13.34
N THR A 41 4.14 22.15 14.02
CA THR A 41 4.17 21.49 15.33
C THR A 41 4.45 20.00 15.14
N TYR A 42 5.33 19.39 15.94
CA TYR A 42 5.56 17.94 15.87
C TYR A 42 4.59 17.18 16.76
N LEU A 43 4.29 17.73 17.94
CA LEU A 43 3.29 17.25 18.88
C LEU A 43 2.05 18.15 18.80
N PRO A 44 0.83 17.59 18.93
CA PRO A 44 -0.39 18.38 18.99
C PRO A 44 -0.37 19.31 20.20
N GLU A 45 -0.58 20.60 20.00
CA GLU A 45 -0.81 21.54 21.10
C GLU A 45 -2.19 21.30 21.73
N LYS A 46 -3.16 20.91 20.89
CA LYS A 46 -4.50 20.50 21.32
C LYS A 46 -4.86 19.19 20.65
N PHE A 47 -5.39 18.26 21.43
CA PHE A 47 -5.96 17.01 20.88
C PHE A 47 -7.37 17.27 20.37
N SER A 48 -7.63 16.90 19.11
CA SER A 48 -8.94 17.00 18.46
C SER A 48 -9.24 15.75 17.64
N LEU A 49 -10.47 15.27 17.70
CA LEU A 49 -10.97 14.18 16.85
C LEU A 49 -11.70 14.69 15.60
N GLU A 50 -11.77 16.01 15.41
CA GLU A 50 -12.55 16.64 14.36
C GLU A 50 -12.16 16.14 12.96
N ASN A 51 -10.87 15.97 12.66
CA ASN A 51 -10.44 15.47 11.35
C ASN A 51 -10.92 14.04 11.09
N VAL A 52 -10.93 13.21 12.12
CA VAL A 52 -11.42 11.83 12.04
C VAL A 52 -12.94 11.85 11.83
N GLU A 53 -13.70 12.60 12.62
CA GLU A 53 -15.16 12.69 12.44
C GLU A 53 -15.54 13.30 11.08
N ASN A 54 -14.80 14.32 10.64
CA ASN A 54 -15.02 15.00 9.36
C ASN A 54 -14.82 14.06 8.17
N VAL A 55 -13.86 13.12 8.21
CA VAL A 55 -13.63 12.22 7.07
C VAL A 55 -14.80 11.25 6.88
N PHE A 56 -15.43 10.81 7.97
CA PHE A 56 -16.56 9.88 7.93
C PHE A 56 -17.91 10.58 7.70
N SER A 57 -18.04 11.86 8.08
CA SER A 57 -19.28 12.62 7.91
C SER A 57 -19.36 13.39 6.58
N LYS A 58 -18.26 13.98 6.11
CA LYS A 58 -18.26 14.84 4.91
C LYS A 58 -18.08 14.07 3.60
N ARG A 59 -17.57 12.84 3.65
CA ARG A 59 -17.32 11.98 2.49
C ARG A 59 -17.79 10.55 2.81
N PRO A 60 -18.17 9.74 1.82
CA PRO A 60 -18.50 8.33 2.02
C PRO A 60 -17.22 7.50 2.23
N PHE A 61 -16.38 7.89 3.18
CA PHE A 61 -15.06 7.30 3.43
C PHE A 61 -15.14 5.81 3.79
N GLY A 62 -16.17 5.41 4.55
CA GLY A 62 -16.44 3.99 4.81
C GLY A 62 -16.65 3.17 3.52
N ARG A 63 -17.30 3.76 2.50
CA ARG A 63 -17.45 3.10 1.19
C ARG A 63 -16.13 3.05 0.43
N TYR A 64 -15.26 4.04 0.57
CA TYR A 64 -13.92 3.99 -0.02
C TYR A 64 -13.07 2.88 0.59
N ILE A 65 -13.08 2.74 1.92
CA ILE A 65 -12.42 1.63 2.62
C ILE A 65 -12.96 0.29 2.12
N LEU A 66 -14.29 0.14 2.05
CA LEU A 66 -14.91 -1.11 1.61
C LEU A 66 -14.56 -1.44 0.15
N ASN A 67 -14.64 -0.46 -0.75
CA ASN A 67 -14.26 -0.65 -2.15
C ASN A 67 -12.79 -1.09 -2.27
N SER A 68 -11.88 -0.42 -1.56
CA SER A 68 -10.46 -0.78 -1.54
C SER A 68 -10.23 -2.18 -0.96
N PHE A 69 -10.95 -2.55 0.11
CA PHE A 69 -10.85 -3.87 0.71
C PHE A 69 -11.33 -4.97 -0.25
N ILE A 70 -12.49 -4.78 -0.89
CA ILE A 70 -13.03 -5.73 -1.86
C ILE A 70 -12.10 -5.87 -3.06
N VAL A 71 -11.62 -4.76 -3.63
CA VAL A 71 -10.74 -4.78 -4.80
C VAL A 71 -9.39 -5.41 -4.45
N ALA A 72 -8.75 -4.99 -3.37
CA ALA A 72 -7.45 -5.53 -2.96
C ALA A 72 -7.58 -7.01 -2.57
N GLY A 73 -8.55 -7.35 -1.73
CA GLY A 73 -8.79 -8.73 -1.29
C GLY A 73 -9.13 -9.65 -2.46
N GLY A 74 -10.05 -9.23 -3.33
CA GLY A 74 -10.42 -9.99 -4.53
C GLY A 74 -9.23 -10.19 -5.48
N ALA A 75 -8.46 -9.12 -5.74
CA ALA A 75 -7.25 -9.21 -6.55
C ALA A 75 -6.22 -10.15 -5.92
N THR A 76 -5.99 -10.09 -4.60
CA THR A 76 -5.07 -11.00 -3.90
C THR A 76 -5.52 -12.46 -4.03
N VAL A 77 -6.79 -12.76 -3.76
CA VAL A 77 -7.32 -14.13 -3.85
C VAL A 77 -7.19 -14.68 -5.25
N LEU A 78 -7.63 -13.93 -6.27
CA LEU A 78 -7.53 -14.34 -7.68
C LEU A 78 -6.07 -14.52 -8.10
N THR A 79 -5.19 -13.60 -7.70
CA THR A 79 -3.76 -13.68 -8.01
C THR A 79 -3.13 -14.91 -7.38
N LEU A 80 -3.37 -15.18 -6.10
CA LEU A 80 -2.85 -16.36 -5.42
C LEU A 80 -3.37 -17.65 -6.06
N TRP A 81 -4.66 -17.69 -6.40
CA TRP A 81 -5.26 -18.85 -7.05
C TRP A 81 -4.59 -19.15 -8.39
N ILE A 82 -4.52 -18.17 -9.30
CA ILE A 82 -3.89 -18.34 -10.61
C ILE A 82 -2.38 -18.61 -10.47
N ALA A 83 -1.66 -17.84 -9.65
CA ALA A 83 -0.23 -17.97 -9.47
C ALA A 83 0.16 -19.33 -8.87
N SER A 84 -0.64 -19.87 -7.95
CA SER A 84 -0.40 -21.19 -7.36
C SER A 84 -0.51 -22.32 -8.40
N LEU A 85 -1.50 -22.25 -9.30
CA LEU A 85 -1.67 -23.22 -10.40
C LEU A 85 -0.49 -23.16 -11.37
N ILE A 86 -0.06 -21.95 -11.74
CA ILE A 86 1.09 -21.74 -12.61
C ILE A 86 2.35 -22.28 -11.92
N ALA A 87 2.60 -21.92 -10.67
CA ALA A 87 3.76 -22.37 -9.90
C ALA A 87 3.81 -23.90 -9.76
N PHE A 88 2.66 -24.55 -9.52
CA PHE A 88 2.56 -26.00 -9.47
C PHE A 88 2.98 -26.64 -10.79
N ARG A 89 2.53 -26.10 -11.93
CA ARG A 89 2.94 -26.61 -13.24
C ARG A 89 4.41 -26.32 -13.54
N LEU A 90 4.93 -25.16 -13.17
CA LEU A 90 6.34 -24.80 -13.38
C LEU A 90 7.30 -25.75 -12.67
N ARG A 91 6.93 -26.28 -11.50
CA ARG A 91 7.73 -27.28 -10.77
C ARG A 91 7.99 -28.55 -11.58
N SER A 92 7.07 -28.92 -12.47
CA SER A 92 7.17 -30.12 -13.30
C SER A 92 7.97 -29.92 -14.61
N LEU A 93 8.42 -28.70 -14.90
CA LEU A 93 9.23 -28.38 -16.08
C LEU A 93 10.72 -28.46 -15.76
N ASP A 94 11.53 -28.67 -16.81
CA ASP A 94 12.99 -28.53 -16.70
C ASP A 94 13.38 -27.13 -16.21
N LEU A 95 14.43 -27.04 -15.41
CA LEU A 95 14.90 -25.80 -14.78
C LEU A 95 15.08 -24.65 -15.78
N GLU A 96 15.57 -24.94 -16.98
CA GLU A 96 15.79 -23.94 -18.03
C GLU A 96 14.47 -23.35 -18.56
N LYS A 97 13.47 -24.21 -18.81
CA LYS A 97 12.14 -23.80 -19.30
C LYS A 97 11.38 -23.02 -18.24
N ALA A 98 11.40 -23.50 -17.00
CA ALA A 98 10.81 -22.81 -15.85
C ALA A 98 11.46 -21.44 -15.64
N GLY A 99 12.80 -21.37 -15.68
CA GLY A 99 13.55 -20.12 -15.55
C GLY A 99 13.26 -19.12 -16.66
N ARG A 100 13.05 -19.58 -17.90
CA ARG A 100 12.66 -18.70 -19.01
C ARG A 100 11.28 -18.08 -18.80
N ILE A 101 10.30 -18.87 -18.35
CA ILE A 101 8.94 -18.38 -18.05
C ILE A 101 8.99 -17.36 -16.91
N GLN A 102 9.73 -17.65 -15.84
CA GLN A 102 9.89 -16.72 -14.72
C GLN A 102 10.49 -15.38 -15.14
N ARG A 103 11.51 -15.39 -16.02
CA ARG A 103 12.10 -14.15 -16.55
C ARG A 103 11.08 -13.28 -17.29
N TRP A 104 10.18 -13.89 -18.09
CA TRP A 104 9.11 -13.15 -18.75
C TRP A 104 8.16 -12.48 -17.77
N PHE A 105 7.79 -13.17 -16.68
CA PHE A 105 6.98 -12.56 -15.62
C PHE A 105 7.70 -11.37 -14.95
N LEU A 106 9.00 -11.48 -14.70
CA LEU A 106 9.80 -10.38 -14.12
C LEU A 106 9.89 -9.18 -15.05
N ILE A 107 10.06 -9.38 -16.36
CA ILE A 107 10.04 -8.29 -17.34
C ILE A 107 8.70 -7.55 -17.29
N GLY A 108 7.58 -8.26 -17.22
CA GLY A 108 6.26 -7.66 -17.05
C GLY A 108 6.11 -6.88 -15.74
N ALA A 109 6.70 -7.37 -14.64
CA ALA A 109 6.63 -6.73 -13.32
C ALA A 109 7.44 -5.42 -13.22
N ILE A 110 8.39 -5.18 -14.13
CA ILE A 110 9.20 -3.95 -14.17
C ILE A 110 8.44 -2.79 -14.81
N VAL A 111 7.37 -3.06 -15.57
CA VAL A 111 6.60 -2.02 -16.27
C VAL A 111 6.02 -1.02 -15.26
N PRO A 112 6.33 0.29 -15.38
CA PRO A 112 5.81 1.30 -14.47
C PRO A 112 4.26 1.35 -14.53
N PRO A 113 3.56 1.18 -13.40
CA PRO A 113 2.09 1.17 -13.40
C PRO A 113 1.46 2.45 -13.97
N ALA A 114 2.13 3.59 -13.84
CA ALA A 114 1.67 4.86 -14.40
C ALA A 114 1.54 4.83 -15.94
N LEU A 115 2.40 4.08 -16.64
CA LEU A 115 2.31 3.92 -18.10
C LEU A 115 1.07 3.11 -18.51
N LEU A 116 0.52 2.32 -17.61
CA LEU A 116 -0.65 1.48 -17.88
C LEU A 116 -1.98 2.22 -17.71
N ALA A 117 -1.98 3.42 -17.11
CA ALA A 117 -3.21 4.19 -16.86
C ALA A 117 -3.97 4.52 -18.16
N ILE A 118 -3.28 5.05 -19.18
CA ILE A 118 -3.87 5.39 -20.49
C ILE A 118 -4.41 4.15 -21.21
N PRO A 119 -3.63 3.07 -21.42
CA PRO A 119 -4.14 1.90 -22.14
C PRO A 119 -5.29 1.22 -21.39
N PHE A 120 -5.30 1.20 -20.05
CA PHE A 120 -6.45 0.70 -19.29
C PHE A 120 -7.69 1.56 -19.52
N PHE A 121 -7.56 2.89 -19.53
CA PHE A 121 -8.68 3.77 -19.87
C PHE A 121 -9.24 3.46 -21.27
N VAL A 122 -8.36 3.33 -22.28
CA VAL A 122 -8.78 3.00 -23.65
C VAL A 122 -9.51 1.65 -23.72
N VAL A 123 -9.04 0.64 -23.00
CA VAL A 123 -9.71 -0.67 -22.94
C VAL A 123 -11.08 -0.54 -22.30
N LEU A 124 -11.20 0.16 -21.18
CA LEU A 124 -12.48 0.36 -20.50
C LEU A 124 -13.48 1.14 -21.36
N ALA A 125 -13.02 2.19 -22.04
CA ALA A 125 -13.85 2.98 -22.97
C ALA A 125 -14.34 2.13 -24.16
N LYS A 126 -13.46 1.29 -24.74
CA LYS A 126 -13.85 0.35 -25.80
C LYS A 126 -14.86 -0.70 -25.33
N LEU A 127 -14.81 -1.07 -24.06
CA LEU A 127 -15.78 -1.97 -23.43
C LEU A 127 -17.06 -1.25 -22.99
N MET A 128 -17.20 0.06 -23.27
CA MET A 128 -18.31 0.91 -22.83
C MET A 128 -18.52 0.91 -21.31
N LEU A 129 -17.45 0.71 -20.55
CA LEU A 129 -17.46 0.73 -19.08
C LEU A 129 -17.17 2.15 -18.53
N VAL A 130 -16.72 3.06 -19.39
CA VAL A 130 -16.47 4.48 -19.14
C VAL A 130 -16.82 5.27 -20.40
#